data_AF-A0A5M5BT97-F1
#
_entry.id   AF-A0A5M5BT97-F1
#
_cell.length_a   1.000
_cell.length_b   1.000
_cell.length_c   1.000
_cell.angle_alpha   90.00
_cell.angle_beta   90.00
_cell.angle_gamma   90.00
#
_symmetry.space_group_name_H-M   'P 1'
#
loop_
_entity.id
_entity.type
_entity.pdbx_description
1 polymer ?
#
loop_
_entity_poly.entity_id
_entity_poly.type
_entity_poly.pdbx_seq_one_letter_code
_entity_poly.pdbx_strand_id
1 'polypeptide(L)'
;AFAAFAVFNVSTYGNIGVGWTLDGVNFLGGSLRMLFPFSLGMLMSRNFKPMKVKGAFWICTIALIALFSVPYLEGLEPLCMNGVYEAFCVIVAFPIILWIGASGTTTDKQSTKICKFLGDISYPVYVIHYPLMYLFYAWLIENQLYTLGETWHVALCVFILSIILAYLCLKLYDEPIRKYLAKRFLSKK
;
A
#
# COMPACT_ATOMS: atom_id res chain seq x y z
N ALA A 1 -5.18 -21.25 -9.28
CA ALA A 1 -3.78 -20.85 -9.56
C ALA A 1 -3.22 -19.94 -8.46
N PHE A 2 -3.69 -18.71 -8.29
CA PHE A 2 -3.17 -17.77 -7.28
C PHE A 2 -3.25 -18.31 -5.82
N ALA A 3 -4.43 -18.77 -5.39
CA ALA A 3 -4.58 -19.37 -4.05
C ALA A 3 -3.69 -20.60 -3.86
N ALA A 4 -3.55 -21.45 -4.88
CA ALA A 4 -2.66 -22.61 -4.80
C ALA A 4 -1.18 -22.20 -4.70
N PHE A 5 -0.76 -21.16 -5.44
CA PHE A 5 0.61 -20.63 -5.35
C PHE A 5 0.93 -20.09 -3.96
N ALA A 6 -0.03 -19.39 -3.33
CA ALA A 6 0.10 -18.86 -1.98
C ALA A 6 0.06 -19.95 -0.89
N VAL A 7 -0.88 -20.90 -1.01
CA VAL A 7 -1.13 -21.94 0.01
C VAL A 7 -0.07 -23.03 0.01
N PHE A 8 0.43 -23.42 -1.16
CA PHE A 8 1.47 -24.45 -1.30
C PHE A 8 2.90 -23.90 -1.23
N ASN A 9 3.09 -22.64 -0.82
CA ASN A 9 4.40 -22.02 -0.65
C ASN A 9 5.35 -22.26 -1.84
N VAL A 10 4.85 -22.12 -3.07
CA VAL A 10 5.66 -22.35 -4.29
C VAL A 10 6.83 -21.35 -4.36
N SER A 11 6.69 -20.21 -3.68
CA SER A 11 7.73 -19.21 -3.50
C SER A 11 8.84 -19.63 -2.53
N THR A 12 8.70 -20.67 -1.71
CA THR A 12 9.57 -21.05 -0.58
C THR A 12 9.78 -19.98 0.52
N TYR A 13 9.39 -18.73 0.28
CA TYR A 13 9.54 -17.60 1.21
C TYR A 13 8.47 -17.52 2.31
N GLY A 14 7.43 -18.37 2.28
CA GLY A 14 6.32 -18.31 3.24
C GLY A 14 5.43 -17.07 3.08
N ASN A 15 5.57 -16.33 1.98
CA ASN A 15 4.77 -15.16 1.65
C ASN A 15 4.62 -15.01 0.12
N ILE A 16 3.66 -14.19 -0.30
CA ILE A 16 3.41 -13.80 -1.69
C ILE A 16 4.25 -12.57 -2.06
N GLY A 17 5.13 -12.10 -1.18
CA GLY A 17 6.17 -11.14 -1.52
C GLY A 17 7.19 -11.84 -2.42
N VAL A 18 6.94 -11.87 -3.72
CA VAL A 18 7.86 -12.39 -4.74
C VAL A 18 7.75 -11.55 -6.01
N GLY A 19 8.76 -11.65 -6.89
CA GLY A 19 8.80 -10.91 -8.16
C GLY A 19 9.77 -9.74 -8.19
N TRP A 20 10.75 -9.71 -7.28
CA TRP A 20 11.88 -8.77 -7.34
C TRP A 20 13.06 -9.28 -8.20
N THR A 21 13.13 -10.58 -8.52
CA THR A 21 14.13 -11.17 -9.44
C THR A 21 13.48 -11.86 -10.63
N LEU A 22 14.21 -11.91 -11.75
CA LEU A 22 13.85 -12.62 -12.99
C LEU A 22 14.12 -14.13 -12.90
N ASP A 23 14.05 -14.72 -11.70
CA ASP A 23 14.11 -16.17 -11.55
C ASP A 23 12.76 -16.78 -11.92
N GLY A 24 12.74 -17.99 -12.49
CA GLY A 24 11.50 -18.60 -13.00
C GLY A 24 10.35 -18.62 -11.98
N VAL A 25 10.65 -18.95 -10.71
CA VAL A 25 9.67 -18.96 -9.61
C VAL A 25 9.23 -17.55 -9.22
N ASN A 26 10.16 -16.59 -9.13
CA ASN A 26 9.85 -15.19 -8.79
C ASN A 26 9.07 -14.49 -9.90
N PHE A 27 9.38 -14.76 -11.16
CA PHE A 27 8.68 -14.20 -12.31
C PHE A 27 7.24 -14.72 -12.41
N LEU A 28 7.05 -16.03 -12.24
CA LEU A 28 5.71 -16.64 -12.21
C LEU A 28 4.91 -16.17 -10.98
N GLY A 29 5.54 -16.10 -9.81
CA GLY A 29 4.91 -15.59 -8.60
C GLY A 29 4.50 -14.12 -8.72
N GLY A 30 5.40 -13.27 -9.23
CA GLY A 30 5.13 -11.85 -9.46
C GLY A 30 4.03 -11.60 -10.49
N SER A 31 4.02 -12.35 -11.59
CA SER A 31 2.97 -12.25 -12.61
C SER A 31 1.60 -12.66 -12.05
N LEU A 32 1.51 -13.75 -11.28
CA LEU A 32 0.28 -14.14 -10.60
C LEU A 32 -0.18 -13.08 -9.58
N ARG A 33 0.76 -12.46 -8.85
CA ARG A 33 0.48 -11.38 -7.88
C ARG A 33 -0.05 -10.12 -8.54
N MET A 34 0.30 -9.85 -9.80
CA MET A 34 -0.22 -8.69 -10.53
C MET A 34 -1.53 -9.01 -11.27
N LEU A 35 -1.55 -10.12 -12.01
CA LEU A 35 -2.67 -10.46 -12.90
C LEU A 35 -3.96 -10.77 -12.15
N PHE A 36 -3.86 -11.45 -11.00
CA PHE A 36 -5.05 -11.85 -10.25
C PHE A 36 -5.80 -10.65 -9.63
N PRO A 37 -5.18 -9.78 -8.81
CA PRO A 37 -5.86 -8.60 -8.26
C PRO A 37 -6.32 -7.64 -9.36
N PHE A 38 -5.55 -7.50 -10.45
CA PHE A 38 -5.93 -6.66 -11.58
C PHE A 38 -7.20 -7.15 -12.27
N SER A 39 -7.26 -8.45 -12.59
CA SER A 39 -8.45 -9.07 -13.22
C SER A 39 -9.66 -9.01 -12.30
N LEU A 40 -9.46 -9.27 -11.00
CA LEU A 40 -10.51 -9.17 -9.99
C LEU A 40 -11.04 -7.73 -9.87
N GLY A 41 -10.16 -6.73 -9.86
CA GLY A 41 -10.52 -5.32 -9.86
C GLY A 41 -11.32 -4.90 -11.10
N MET A 42 -10.91 -5.36 -12.29
CA MET A 42 -11.66 -5.13 -13.54
C MET A 42 -13.04 -5.80 -13.52
N LEU A 43 -13.16 -7.00 -12.96
CA LEU A 43 -14.44 -7.69 -12.81
C LEU A 43 -15.37 -6.90 -11.88
N MET A 44 -14.83 -6.47 -10.74
CA MET A 44 -15.56 -5.64 -9.78
C MET A 44 -16.02 -4.32 -10.40
N SER A 45 -15.19 -3.65 -11.20
CA SER A 45 -15.56 -2.39 -11.84
C SER A 45 -16.71 -2.56 -12.83
N ARG A 46 -16.81 -3.71 -13.51
CA ARG A 46 -17.88 -4.02 -14.46
C ARG A 46 -19.21 -4.37 -13.78
N ASN A 47 -19.15 -5.11 -12.67
CA ASN A 47 -20.33 -5.55 -11.93
C ASN A 47 -20.67 -4.64 -10.74
N PHE A 48 -20.09 -3.44 -10.69
CA PHE A 48 -20.21 -2.54 -9.57
C PHE A 48 -21.66 -2.07 -9.38
N LYS A 49 -22.28 -2.51 -8.28
CA LYS A 49 -23.57 -2.00 -7.81
C LYS A 49 -23.33 -1.11 -6.59
N PRO A 50 -23.54 0.22 -6.70
CA PRO A 50 -23.30 1.12 -5.58
C PRO A 50 -24.32 0.88 -4.46
N MET A 51 -23.83 0.69 -3.24
CA MET A 51 -24.66 0.60 -2.03
C MET A 51 -24.51 1.86 -1.19
N LYS A 52 -25.60 2.41 -0.66
CA LYS A 52 -25.51 3.56 0.25
C LYS A 52 -25.01 3.10 1.63
N VAL A 53 -23.70 3.14 1.84
CA VAL A 53 -23.05 2.86 3.12
C VAL A 53 -22.67 4.18 3.79
N LYS A 54 -23.26 4.49 4.95
CA LYS A 54 -22.86 5.65 5.76
C LYS A 54 -21.56 5.33 6.50
N GLY A 55 -20.60 6.26 6.52
CA GLY A 55 -19.35 6.07 7.26
C GLY A 55 -18.36 5.08 6.63
N ALA A 56 -18.46 4.81 5.33
CA ALA A 56 -17.58 3.88 4.61
C ALA A 56 -16.08 4.15 4.84
N PHE A 57 -15.69 5.43 4.94
CA PHE A 57 -14.30 5.82 5.21
C PHE A 57 -13.76 5.22 6.52
N TRP A 58 -14.52 5.31 7.61
CA TRP A 58 -14.10 4.79 8.92
C TRP A 58 -14.09 3.27 8.93
N ILE A 59 -15.08 2.63 8.29
CA ILE A 59 -15.14 1.17 8.16
C ILE A 59 -13.92 0.65 7.40
N CYS A 60 -13.60 1.24 6.25
CA CYS A 60 -12.41 0.87 5.48
C CYS A 60 -11.12 1.12 6.26
N THR A 61 -11.02 2.24 6.97
CA THR A 61 -9.82 2.57 7.77
C THR A 61 -9.60 1.56 8.89
N ILE A 62 -10.63 1.25 9.67
CA ILE A 62 -10.55 0.26 10.77
C ILE A 62 -10.24 -1.13 10.21
N ALA A 63 -10.88 -1.52 9.11
CA ALA A 63 -10.62 -2.81 8.46
C ALA A 63 -9.17 -2.92 7.97
N LEU A 64 -8.61 -1.87 7.37
CA LEU A 64 -7.21 -1.83 6.93
C LEU A 64 -6.24 -1.88 8.11
N ILE A 65 -6.50 -1.13 9.19
CA ILE A 65 -5.69 -1.18 10.41
C ILE A 65 -5.70 -2.59 11.00
N ALA A 66 -6.88 -3.21 11.11
CA ALA A 66 -7.00 -4.57 11.62
C ALA A 66 -6.21 -5.56 10.75
N LEU A 67 -6.34 -5.46 9.43
CA LEU A 67 -5.62 -6.33 8.49
C LEU A 67 -4.10 -6.16 8.59
N PHE A 68 -3.61 -4.92 8.67
CA PHE A 68 -2.17 -4.63 8.73
C PHE A 68 -1.57 -4.80 10.12
N SER A 69 -2.40 -4.89 11.16
CA SER A 69 -1.95 -5.15 12.53
C SER A 69 -1.64 -6.63 12.79
N VAL A 70 -2.07 -7.54 11.90
CA VAL A 70 -1.78 -8.96 12.05
C VAL A 70 -0.29 -9.19 11.74
N PRO A 71 0.53 -9.64 12.72
CA PRO A 71 1.93 -9.95 12.47
C PRO A 71 2.06 -11.17 11.57
N TYR A 72 3.24 -11.36 10.99
CA TYR A 72 3.54 -12.55 10.17
C TYR A 72 3.19 -13.83 10.94
N LEU A 73 2.26 -14.60 10.39
CA LEU A 73 1.80 -15.84 11.00
C LEU A 73 2.73 -16.99 10.59
N GLU A 74 3.69 -17.32 11.45
CA GLU A 74 4.50 -18.52 11.29
C GLU A 74 3.58 -19.77 11.29
N GLY A 75 3.63 -20.54 10.21
CA GLY A 75 2.79 -21.71 10.00
C GLY A 75 3.62 -22.94 9.64
N LEU A 76 3.32 -24.07 10.28
CA LEU A 76 3.95 -25.38 10.13
C LEU A 76 3.83 -25.92 8.70
N GLU A 77 4.93 -26.46 8.16
CA GLU A 77 4.90 -27.27 6.94
C GLU A 77 3.88 -28.42 7.11
N PRO A 78 3.02 -28.66 6.11
CA PRO A 78 3.15 -28.29 4.69
C PRO A 78 2.27 -27.12 4.21
N LEU A 79 1.57 -26.43 5.12
CA LEU A 79 0.64 -25.35 4.78
C LEU A 79 1.13 -24.01 5.34
N CYS A 80 1.50 -23.10 4.45
CA CYS A 80 1.88 -21.75 4.85
C CYS A 80 0.63 -20.97 5.31
N MET A 81 0.43 -20.87 6.63
CA MET A 81 -0.69 -20.13 7.22
C MET A 81 -0.69 -18.65 6.82
N ASN A 82 0.49 -18.05 6.67
CA ASN A 82 0.62 -16.70 6.13
C ASN A 82 0.15 -16.62 4.66
N GLY A 83 0.48 -17.61 3.82
CA GLY A 83 -0.01 -17.68 2.45
C GLY A 83 -1.54 -17.83 2.35
N VAL A 84 -2.15 -18.62 3.24
CA VAL A 84 -3.61 -18.71 3.36
C VAL A 84 -4.22 -17.36 3.76
N TYR A 85 -3.63 -16.69 4.75
CA TYR A 85 -4.06 -15.39 5.23
C TYR A 85 -3.95 -14.33 4.12
N GLU A 86 -2.82 -14.23 3.44
CA GLU A 86 -2.61 -13.29 2.33
C GLU A 86 -3.56 -13.59 1.16
N ALA A 87 -3.80 -14.86 0.82
CA ALA A 87 -4.78 -15.23 -0.19
C ALA A 87 -6.20 -14.82 0.22
N PHE A 88 -6.60 -15.04 1.48
CA PHE A 88 -7.88 -14.57 2.01
C PHE A 88 -7.99 -13.05 1.95
N CYS A 89 -6.92 -12.33 2.32
CA CYS A 89 -6.87 -10.88 2.25
C CYS A 89 -7.09 -10.38 0.81
N VAL A 90 -6.42 -10.98 -0.16
CA VAL A 90 -6.48 -10.57 -1.57
C VAL A 90 -7.79 -10.97 -2.26
N ILE A 91 -8.31 -12.16 -1.97
CA ILE A 91 -9.50 -12.70 -2.63
C ILE A 91 -10.79 -12.18 -2.00
N VAL A 92 -10.78 -11.91 -0.69
CA VAL A 92 -12.01 -11.60 0.08
C VAL A 92 -11.92 -10.23 0.72
N ALA A 93 -10.93 -9.98 1.58
CA ALA A 93 -10.91 -8.77 2.41
C ALA A 93 -10.77 -7.49 1.57
N PHE A 94 -9.76 -7.40 0.71
CA PHE A 94 -9.53 -6.22 -0.13
C PHE A 94 -10.68 -5.94 -1.10
N PRO A 95 -11.25 -6.93 -1.83
CA PRO A 95 -12.44 -6.72 -2.64
C PRO A 95 -13.63 -6.15 -1.84
N ILE A 96 -13.90 -6.66 -0.63
CA ILE A 96 -14.99 -6.15 0.20
C ILE A 96 -14.70 -4.71 0.65
N ILE A 97 -13.47 -4.43 1.11
CA ILE A 97 -13.04 -3.09 1.53
C ILE A 97 -13.15 -2.10 0.34
N LEU A 98 -12.70 -2.50 -0.84
CA LEU A 98 -12.78 -1.70 -2.07
C LEU A 98 -14.22 -1.45 -2.49
N TRP A 99 -15.09 -2.47 -2.41
CA TRP A 99 -16.50 -2.32 -2.77
C TRP A 99 -17.23 -1.36 -1.82
N ILE A 100 -16.97 -1.47 -0.50
CA ILE A 100 -17.51 -0.54 0.52
C ILE A 100 -16.96 0.86 0.31
N GLY A 101 -15.65 0.99 0.08
CA GLY A 101 -14.98 2.28 -0.12
C GLY A 101 -15.48 3.01 -1.38
N ALA A 102 -15.65 2.29 -2.49
CA ALA A 102 -16.19 2.84 -3.73
C ALA A 102 -17.69 3.14 -3.66
N SER A 103 -18.44 2.40 -2.85
CA SER A 103 -19.88 2.62 -2.63
C SER A 103 -20.14 3.74 -1.61
N GLY A 104 -19.15 4.08 -0.79
CA GLY A 104 -19.20 5.15 0.18
C GLY A 104 -19.35 6.52 -0.47
N THR A 105 -20.47 7.18 -0.23
CA THR A 105 -20.55 8.63 -0.43
C THR A 105 -19.87 9.28 0.78
N THR A 106 -18.86 10.13 0.53
CA THR A 106 -18.17 10.88 1.60
C THR A 106 -19.20 11.72 2.35
N THR A 107 -19.67 11.17 3.47
CA THR A 107 -20.88 11.65 4.15
C THR A 107 -20.64 12.99 4.85
N ASP A 108 -19.35 13.36 5.04
CA ASP A 108 -18.92 14.56 5.76
C ASP A 108 -17.86 15.37 4.98
N LYS A 109 -18.00 16.71 4.99
CA LYS A 109 -17.05 17.66 4.40
C LYS A 109 -15.64 17.52 5.00
N GLN A 110 -15.54 17.19 6.29
CA GLN A 110 -14.26 17.02 6.99
C GLN A 110 -13.53 15.77 6.50
N SER A 111 -14.20 14.62 6.44
CA SER A 111 -13.64 13.37 5.92
C SER A 111 -13.13 13.54 4.49
N THR A 112 -13.88 14.26 3.65
CA THR A 112 -13.46 14.58 2.26
C THR A 112 -12.16 15.37 2.22
N LYS A 113 -12.02 16.38 3.10
CA LYS A 113 -10.81 17.22 3.17
C LYS A 113 -9.60 16.41 3.64
N ILE A 114 -9.77 15.53 4.63
CA ILE A 114 -8.72 14.65 5.13
C ILE A 114 -8.30 13.64 4.05
N CYS A 115 -9.25 12.97 3.38
CA CYS A 115 -8.94 12.06 2.27
C CYS A 115 -8.16 12.75 1.17
N LYS A 116 -8.55 13.98 0.80
CA LYS A 116 -7.84 14.75 -0.22
C LYS A 116 -6.43 15.10 0.22
N PHE A 117 -6.26 15.58 1.45
CA PHE A 117 -4.95 15.90 1.99
C PHE A 117 -4.02 14.68 2.07
N LEU A 118 -4.52 13.55 2.57
CA LEU A 118 -3.78 12.29 2.62
C LEU A 118 -3.42 11.80 1.21
N GLY A 119 -4.35 11.93 0.25
CA GLY A 119 -4.11 11.60 -1.15
C GLY A 119 -3.03 12.48 -1.78
N ASP A 120 -3.10 13.79 -1.57
CA ASP A 120 -2.15 14.75 -2.14
C ASP A 120 -0.74 14.56 -1.58
N ILE A 121 -0.60 14.21 -0.29
CA ILE A 121 0.69 13.93 0.35
C ILE A 121 1.24 12.54 0.01
N SER A 122 0.38 11.56 -0.27
CA SER A 122 0.81 10.17 -0.50
C SER A 122 1.85 10.03 -1.61
N TYR A 123 1.73 10.82 -2.68
CA TYR A 123 2.64 10.77 -3.82
C TYR A 123 4.05 11.31 -3.51
N PRO A 124 4.22 12.53 -2.98
CA PRO A 124 5.53 13.02 -2.53
C PRO A 124 6.18 12.13 -1.48
N VAL A 125 5.41 11.60 -0.51
CA VAL A 125 5.93 10.65 0.48
C VAL A 125 6.44 9.40 -0.21
N TYR A 126 5.68 8.84 -1.16
CA TYR A 126 6.07 7.64 -1.90
C TYR A 126 7.43 7.80 -2.60
N VAL A 127 7.69 8.96 -3.21
CA VAL A 127 8.97 9.21 -3.91
C VAL A 127 10.14 9.36 -2.93
N ILE A 128 9.93 10.01 -1.79
CA ILE A 128 11.01 10.42 -0.88
C ILE A 128 11.34 9.34 0.15
N HIS A 129 10.35 8.57 0.61
CA HIS A 129 10.57 7.63 1.71
C HIS A 129 11.54 6.50 1.35
N TYR A 130 11.52 5.97 0.12
CA TYR A 130 12.43 4.88 -0.28
C TYR A 130 13.91 5.29 -0.18
N PRO A 131 14.37 6.39 -0.80
CA PRO A 131 15.75 6.87 -0.64
C PRO A 131 16.13 7.12 0.83
N LEU A 132 15.24 7.74 1.61
CA LEU A 132 15.49 8.00 3.04
C LEU A 132 15.62 6.69 3.83
N MET A 133 14.81 5.68 3.51
CA MET A 133 14.88 4.37 4.13
C MET A 133 16.21 3.69 3.82
N TYR A 134 16.71 3.77 2.58
CA TYR A 134 18.04 3.25 2.22
C TYR A 134 19.16 3.96 2.96
N LEU A 135 19.10 5.29 3.10
CA LEU A 135 20.06 6.05 3.91
C LEU A 135 20.02 5.63 5.38
N PHE A 136 18.82 5.44 5.93
CA PHE A 136 18.65 4.94 7.29
C PHE A 136 19.22 3.53 7.46
N TYR A 137 19.01 2.63 6.50
CA TYR A 137 19.62 1.29 6.52
C TYR A 137 21.15 1.32 6.42
N ALA A 138 21.71 2.17 5.55
CA ALA A 138 23.15 2.34 5.46
C ALA A 138 23.74 2.80 6.80
N TRP A 139 23.09 3.79 7.44
CA TRP A 139 23.48 4.26 8.77
C TRP A 139 23.36 3.18 9.85
N LEU A 140 22.28 2.37 9.84
CA LEU A 140 22.12 1.25 10.78
C LEU A 140 23.24 0.21 10.63
N ILE A 141 23.59 -0.14 9.39
CA ILE A 141 24.65 -1.10 9.08
C ILE A 141 26.01 -0.57 9.54
N GLU A 142 26.30 0.70 9.31
CA GLU A 142 27.56 1.33 9.71
C GLU A 142 27.71 1.40 11.24
N ASN A 143 26.62 1.67 11.96
CA ASN A 143 26.63 1.80 13.42
C ASN A 143 26.37 0.47 14.16
N GLN A 144 26.07 -0.62 13.45
CA GLN A 144 25.77 -1.95 14.03
C GLN A 144 24.63 -1.95 15.07
N LEU A 145 23.69 -1.01 14.96
CA LEU A 145 22.56 -0.86 15.89
C LEU A 145 21.34 -1.59 15.34
N TYR A 146 21.09 -2.81 15.81
CA TYR A 146 19.95 -3.63 15.36
C TYR A 146 18.79 -3.68 16.37
N THR A 147 18.97 -3.05 17.53
CA THR A 147 18.01 -3.04 18.64
C THR A 147 17.04 -1.86 18.54
N LEU A 148 15.73 -2.15 18.51
CA LEU A 148 14.65 -1.15 18.46
C LEU A 148 14.73 -0.11 19.59
N GLY A 149 15.24 -0.50 20.76
CA GLY A 149 15.37 0.38 21.92
C GLY A 149 16.35 1.53 21.72
N GLU A 150 17.34 1.39 20.84
CA GLU A 150 18.34 2.43 20.59
C GLU A 150 18.02 3.23 19.32
N THR A 151 17.36 2.60 18.36
CA THR A 151 17.12 3.16 17.03
C THR A 151 15.78 3.89 16.88
N TRP A 152 14.84 3.73 17.82
CA TRP A 152 13.49 4.30 17.69
C TRP A 152 13.48 5.83 17.56
N HIS A 153 14.37 6.54 18.26
CA HIS A 153 14.47 8.00 18.16
C HIS A 153 14.86 8.42 16.74
N VAL A 154 15.86 7.75 16.16
CA VAL A 154 16.35 8.04 14.81
C VAL A 154 15.30 7.65 13.77
N ALA A 155 14.62 6.51 13.95
CA ALA A 155 13.52 6.09 13.09
C ALA A 155 12.37 7.12 13.10
N LEU A 156 11.97 7.63 14.28
CA LEU A 156 10.98 8.70 14.38
C LEU A 156 11.46 9.99 13.72
N CYS A 157 12.72 10.38 13.90
CA CYS A 157 13.30 11.55 13.23
C CYS A 157 13.26 11.41 11.71
N VAL A 158 13.67 10.27 11.15
CA VAL A 158 13.61 9.99 9.70
C VAL A 158 12.17 9.99 9.20
N PHE A 159 11.24 9.43 9.97
CA PHE A 159 9.81 9.43 9.63
C PHE A 159 9.25 10.85 9.57
N ILE A 160 9.47 11.67 10.60
CA ILE A 160 9.02 13.07 10.63
C ILE A 160 9.68 13.87 9.50
N LEU A 161 10.98 13.68 9.28
CA LEU A 161 11.71 14.33 8.20
C LEU A 161 11.13 13.95 6.82
N SER A 162 10.77 12.69 6.61
CA SER A 162 10.17 12.23 5.36
C SER A 162 8.83 12.92 5.08
N ILE A 163 8.00 13.14 6.10
CA ILE A 163 6.71 13.83 5.99
C ILE A 163 6.91 15.32 5.72
N ILE A 164 7.84 15.97 6.43
CA ILE A 164 8.15 17.39 6.24
C ILE A 164 8.68 17.63 4.82
N LEU A 165 9.64 16.81 4.37
CA LEU A 165 10.19 16.90 3.02
C LEU A 165 9.12 16.66 1.96
N ALA A 166 8.27 15.65 2.14
CA ALA A 166 7.14 15.39 1.26
C ALA A 166 6.18 16.58 1.17
N TYR A 167 5.86 17.21 2.31
CA TYR A 167 5.01 18.40 2.34
C TYR A 167 5.66 19.60 1.63
N LEU A 168 6.96 19.81 1.84
CA LEU A 168 7.72 20.85 1.16
C LEU A 168 7.76 20.62 -0.36
N CYS A 169 8.04 19.39 -0.81
CA CYS A 169 8.02 19.04 -2.23
C CYS A 169 6.63 19.22 -2.85
N LEU A 170 5.56 18.85 -2.14
CA LEU A 170 4.20 19.07 -2.61
C LEU A 170 3.91 20.56 -2.85
N LYS A 171 4.26 21.40 -1.87
CA LYS A 171 3.87 22.82 -1.87
C LYS A 171 4.79 23.72 -2.70
N LEU A 172 6.09 23.40 -2.75
CA LEU A 172 7.11 24.19 -3.44
C LEU A 172 7.37 23.74 -4.88
N TYR A 173 7.11 22.47 -5.20
CA TYR A 173 7.44 21.90 -6.52
C TYR A 173 6.22 21.35 -7.24
N ASP A 174 5.51 20.38 -6.67
CA ASP A 174 4.43 19.68 -7.36
C ASP A 174 3.25 20.61 -7.69
N GLU A 175 2.65 21.27 -6.70
CA GLU A 175 1.55 22.22 -6.94
C GLU A 175 1.86 23.34 -7.95
N PRO A 176 2.99 24.08 -7.83
CA PRO A 176 3.26 25.19 -8.76
C PRO A 176 3.55 24.68 -10.18
N ILE A 177 4.29 23.59 -10.32
CA ILE A 177 4.60 23.02 -11.64
C ILE A 177 3.37 22.42 -12.27
N ARG A 178 2.53 21.72 -11.50
CA ARG A 178 1.25 21.20 -11.97
C ARG A 178 0.33 22.32 -12.47
N LYS A 179 0.23 23.43 -11.72
CA LYS A 179 -0.53 24.62 -12.15
C LYS A 179 0.06 25.25 -13.41
N TYR A 180 1.38 25.35 -13.51
CA TYR A 180 2.08 25.87 -14.67
C TYR A 180 1.83 25.01 -15.93
N LEU A 181 2.01 23.70 -15.82
CA LEU A 181 1.79 22.75 -16.92
C LEU A 181 0.31 22.68 -17.32
N ALA A 182 -0.61 22.66 -16.37
CA ALA A 182 -2.04 22.70 -16.66
C ALA A 182 -2.42 23.98 -17.42
N LYS A 183 -1.92 25.14 -17.00
CA LYS A 183 -2.15 26.40 -17.72
C LYS A 183 -1.51 26.39 -19.11
N ARG A 184 -0.37 25.74 -19.30
CA ARG A 184 0.34 25.71 -20.58
C ARG A 184 -0.25 24.72 -21.59
N PHE A 185 -0.73 23.56 -21.12
CA PHE A 185 -1.14 22.45 -21.99
C PHE A 185 -2.65 22.16 -21.97
N LEU A 186 -3.36 22.48 -20.88
CA LEU A 186 -4.81 22.23 -20.75
C LEU A 186 -5.66 23.50 -20.95
N SER A 187 -5.06 24.69 -20.97
CA SER A 187 -5.76 25.97 -21.20
C SER A 187 -6.05 26.26 -22.69
N LYS A 188 -6.42 25.24 -23.47
CA LYS A 188 -6.98 25.43 -24.82
C LYS A 188 -8.14 24.46 -25.05
N LYS A 189 -9.31 24.85 -24.57
CA LYS A 189 -10.56 24.83 -25.32
C LYS A 189 -11.52 25.88 -24.76
#